data_AF-A0A0U3MTX4-F1
#
_entry.id   AF-A0A0U3MTX4-F1
#
_cell.length_a   1.000
_cell.length_b   1.000
_cell.length_c   1.000
_cell.angle_alpha   90.00
_cell.angle_beta   90.00
_cell.angle_gamma   90.00
#
_symmetry.space_group_name_H-M   'P 1'
#
loop_
_entity.id
_entity.type
_entity.pdbx_description
1 polymer ?
#
loop_
_entity_poly.entity_id
_entity_poly.type
_entity_poly.pdbx_seq_one_letter_code
_entity_poly.pdbx_strand_id
1 'polypeptide(L)' 'MAIRLIVSEYNILWAALKHYRQHLEHVAATTADEDQQLNADEDLMKMDYMAQSIQACAKEDWGLELR' A
#
# COMPACT_ATOMS: atom_id res chain seq x y z
N MET A 1 6.86 -8.35 -24.48
CA MET A 1 6.00 -9.22 -23.64
C MET A 1 6.36 -9.10 -22.16
N ALA A 2 7.64 -9.12 -21.76
CA ALA A 2 8.08 -8.93 -20.37
C ALA A 2 7.63 -7.61 -19.70
N ILE A 3 7.67 -6.48 -20.42
CA ILE A 3 7.26 -5.16 -19.90
C ILE A 3 5.80 -5.15 -19.39
N ARG A 4 4.90 -5.88 -20.06
CA ARG A 4 3.49 -5.96 -19.64
C ARG A 4 3.32 -6.73 -18.33
N LEU A 5 4.17 -7.73 -18.08
CA LEU A 5 4.17 -8.50 -16.84
C LEU A 5 4.63 -7.62 -15.66
N ILE A 6 5.72 -6.89 -15.84
CA ILE A 6 6.26 -6.00 -14.80
C ILE A 6 5.26 -4.90 -14.43
N VAL A 7 4.63 -4.26 -15.43
CA VAL A 7 3.56 -3.29 -15.19
C VAL A 7 2.37 -3.91 -14.45
N SER A 8 2.00 -5.15 -14.77
CA SER A 8 0.92 -5.84 -14.05
C SER A 8 1.27 -6.14 -12.59
N GLU A 9 2.54 -6.45 -12.29
CA GLU A 9 3.01 -6.71 -10.93
C GLU A 9 2.93 -5.45 -10.06
N TYR A 10 3.35 -4.27 -10.56
CA TYR A 10 3.18 -3.02 -9.84
C TYR A 10 1.72 -2.71 -9.53
N ASN A 11 0.80 -2.96 -10.47
CA ASN A 11 -0.63 -2.75 -10.24
C ASN A 11 -1.22 -3.74 -9.21
N ILE A 12 -0.77 -4.99 -9.21
CA ILE A 12 -1.19 -6.00 -8.23
C ILE A 12 -0.70 -5.60 -6.83
N LEU A 13 0.58 -5.24 -6.70
CA LEU A 13 1.16 -4.78 -5.44
C LEU A 13 0.44 -3.54 -4.92
N TRP A 14 0.14 -2.60 -5.80
CA TRP A 14 -0.61 -1.39 -5.46
C TRP A 14 -2.03 -1.68 -4.97
N ALA A 15 -2.74 -2.58 -5.65
CA ALA A 15 -4.09 -2.99 -5.24
C ALA A 15 -4.08 -3.72 -3.89
N ALA A 16 -3.11 -4.61 -3.67
CA ALA A 16 -2.94 -5.32 -2.40
C ALA A 16 -2.66 -4.35 -1.25
N LEU A 17 -1.77 -3.39 -1.47
CA LEU A 17 -1.43 -2.36 -0.49
C LEU A 17 -2.65 -1.50 -0.12
N LYS A 18 -3.43 -1.06 -1.12
CA LYS A 18 -4.69 -0.33 -0.88
C LYS A 18 -5.69 -1.14 -0.07
N HIS A 19 -5.87 -2.41 -0.39
CA HIS A 19 -6.81 -3.28 0.33
C HIS A 19 -6.38 -3.46 1.80
N TYR A 20 -5.10 -3.70 2.06
CA TYR A 20 -4.60 -3.86 3.42
C TYR A 20 -4.69 -2.56 4.22
N ARG A 21 -4.39 -1.41 3.60
CA ARG A 21 -4.61 -0.10 4.22
C ARG A 21 -6.06 0.11 4.65
N GLN A 22 -7.03 -0.16 3.77
CA GLN A 22 -8.45 -0.04 4.11
C GLN A 22 -8.85 -0.94 5.29
N HIS A 23 -8.26 -2.13 5.38
CA HIS A 23 -8.46 -3.02 6.52
C HIS A 23 -7.89 -2.41 7.81
N LEU A 24 -6.67 -1.90 7.79
CA LEU A 24 -6.05 -1.27 8.96
C LEU A 24 -6.80 0.00 9.41
N GLU A 25 -7.24 0.84 8.47
CA GLU A 25 -8.10 2.01 8.77
C GLU A 25 -9.40 1.58 9.46
N HIS A 26 -10.00 0.48 9.03
CA HIS A 26 -11.17 -0.08 9.67
C HIS A 26 -10.86 -0.60 11.09
N VAL A 27 -9.76 -1.33 11.27
CA VAL A 27 -9.35 -1.84 12.58
C VAL A 27 -9.09 -0.69 13.55
N ALA A 28 -8.29 0.31 13.15
CA ALA A 28 -7.99 1.48 13.97
C ALA A 28 -9.26 2.25 14.37
N ALA A 29 -10.26 2.32 13.49
CA ALA A 29 -11.51 3.04 13.77
C ALA A 29 -12.54 2.26 14.60
N THR A 30 -12.43 0.92 14.68
CA THR A 30 -13.49 0.07 15.25
C THR A 30 -13.07 -0.77 16.44
N THR A 31 -11.76 -0.96 16.66
CA THR A 31 -11.27 -1.68 17.83
C THR A 31 -11.47 -0.86 19.10
N ALA A 32 -11.77 -1.54 20.21
CA ALA A 32 -11.82 -0.96 21.55
C ALA A 32 -10.55 -1.25 22.36
N ASP A 33 -9.60 -1.98 21.75
CA ASP A 33 -8.31 -2.33 22.32
C ASP A 33 -7.27 -1.29 21.88
N GLU A 34 -6.79 -0.49 22.84
CA GLU A 34 -5.83 0.59 22.62
C GLU A 34 -4.50 0.09 22.02
N ASP A 35 -4.04 -1.10 22.43
CA ASP A 35 -2.80 -1.68 21.89
C ASP A 35 -2.99 -2.09 20.43
N GLN A 36 -4.15 -2.66 20.08
CA GLN A 36 -4.46 -2.98 18.68
C GLN A 36 -4.61 -1.72 17.82
N GLN A 37 -5.21 -0.67 18.35
CA GLN A 37 -5.32 0.60 17.66
C GLN A 37 -3.94 1.20 17.38
N LEU A 38 -3.06 1.23 18.39
CA LEU A 38 -1.69 1.74 18.24
C LEU A 38 -0.91 0.96 17.18
N ASN A 39 -0.99 -0.37 17.19
CA ASN A 39 -0.34 -1.21 16.18
C ASN A 39 -0.89 -0.95 14.77
N ALA A 40 -2.22 -0.78 14.63
CA ALA A 40 -2.83 -0.46 13.35
C ALA A 40 -2.38 0.91 12.82
N ASP A 41 -2.29 1.91 13.69
CA ASP A 41 -1.81 3.26 13.34
C ASP A 41 -0.33 3.25 12.90
N GLU A 42 0.54 2.51 13.61
CA GLU A 42 1.93 2.33 13.19
C GLU A 42 2.05 1.64 11.82
N ASP A 43 1.25 0.62 11.58
CA ASP A 43 1.25 -0.10 10.31
C ASP A 43 0.69 0.75 9.16
N LEU A 44 -0.28 1.64 9.43
CA LEU A 44 -0.74 2.64 8.46
C LEU A 44 0.38 3.61 8.07
N MET A 45 1.20 4.07 9.02
CA MET A 45 2.36 4.91 8.72
C MET A 45 3.38 4.18 7.82
N LYS A 46 3.66 2.91 8.11
CA LYS A 46 4.54 2.07 7.27
C LYS A 46 3.96 1.87 5.87
N MET A 47 2.65 1.66 5.76
CA MET A 47 1.93 1.54 4.49
C MET A 47 2.08 2.79 3.63
N ASP A 48 1.96 3.98 4.21
CA ASP A 48 2.13 5.25 3.49
C ASP A 48 3.54 5.39 2.92
N TYR A 49 4.56 5.02 3.69
CA TYR A 49 5.93 5.01 3.20
C TYR A 49 6.12 4.01 2.04
N MET A 50 5.61 2.78 2.18
CA MET A 50 5.68 1.77 1.13
C MET A 50 4.95 2.21 -0.14
N ALA A 51 3.78 2.85 -0.02
CA ALA A 51 3.02 3.38 -1.15
C ALA A 51 3.84 4.41 -1.94
N GLN A 52 4.47 5.35 -1.23
CA GLN A 52 5.32 6.37 -1.85
C GLN A 52 6.52 5.75 -2.56
N SER A 53 7.18 4.76 -1.93
CA SER A 53 8.30 4.05 -2.57
C SER A 53 7.88 3.29 -3.82
N ILE A 54 6.78 2.54 -3.77
CA ILE A 54 6.27 1.79 -4.93
C ILE A 54 5.89 2.74 -6.07
N GLN A 55 5.23 3.87 -5.75
CA GLN A 55 4.87 4.88 -6.73
C GLN A 55 6.11 5.55 -7.36
N ALA A 56 7.13 5.85 -6.56
CA ALA A 56 8.40 6.39 -7.05
C ALA A 56 9.10 5.41 -7.99
N CYS A 57 9.29 4.16 -7.58
CA CYS A 57 9.93 3.13 -8.41
C CYS A 57 9.15 2.86 -9.70
N ALA A 58 7.82 2.75 -9.63
CA ALA A 58 6.99 2.54 -10.82
C ALA A 58 7.13 3.68 -11.84
N LYS A 59 7.24 4.92 -11.36
CA LYS A 59 7.45 6.11 -12.20
C LYS A 59 8.86 6.18 -12.76
N GLU A 60 9.88 5.92 -11.95
CA GLU A 60 11.29 5.99 -12.36
C GLU A 60 11.67 4.89 -13.33
N ASP A 61 11.28 3.64 -13.03
CA ASP A 61 11.70 2.48 -13.81
C ASP A 61 10.90 2.32 -15.11
N TRP A 62 9.62 2.74 -15.10
CA TRP A 62 8.68 2.41 -16.18
C TRP A 62 7.79 3.58 -16.64
N GLY A 63 7.93 4.77 -16.08
CA GLY A 63 7.04 5.90 -16.37
C GLY A 63 5.58 5.63 -15.99
N LEU A 64 5.33 4.68 -15.09
CA LEU A 64 3.99 4.23 -14.73
C LEU A 64 3.41 5.14 -13.64
N GLU A 65 2.22 5.68 -13.87
CA GLU A 65 1.42 6.33 -12.84
C GLU A 65 0.42 5.33 -12.23
N LEU A 66 0.71 4.88 -11.02
CA LEU A 66 -0.21 4.05 -10.24
C LEU A 66 -1.41 4.90 -9.77
N ARG A 67 -2.63 4.40 -10.01
CA ARG A 67 -3.89 5.09 -9.68
C ARG A 67 -4.69 4.38 -8.61
#